data_AF-A0A4Q2YYF0-F1
#
_entry.id   AF-A0A4Q2YYF0-F1
#
_cell.length_a   1.000
_cell.length_b   1.000
_cell.length_c   1.000
_cell.angle_alpha   90.00
_cell.angle_beta   90.00
_cell.angle_gamma   90.00
#
_symmetry.space_group_name_H-M   'P 1'
#
loop_
_entity.id
_entity.type
_entity.pdbx_description
1 polymer ?
#
loop_
_entity_poly.entity_id
_entity_poly.type
_entity_poly.pdbx_seq_one_letter_code
_entity_poly.pdbx_strand_id
1 'polypeptide(L)'
;MDLLAIVERDLEDSAQSLSADWQFGIAYNAALKLCAILLYASGFRPEKNLAHYRTLQALPLILGPEREDDADYLDACRAKRNTAEYDAAGTVSQTEAVELRAFVQDLRSDTLDWLRRKHPELAP
;
A
#
# COMPACT_ATOMS: atom_id res chain seq x y z
N MET A 1 -0.16 0.88 16.40
CA MET A 1 0.65 1.88 15.68
C MET A 1 -0.29 2.74 14.84
N ASP A 2 -0.14 4.07 14.81
CA ASP A 2 -1.06 4.98 14.08
C ASP A 2 -1.23 4.59 12.59
N LEU A 3 -0.17 4.08 11.97
CA LEU A 3 -0.19 3.62 10.57
C LEU A 3 -1.11 2.42 10.32
N LEU A 4 -1.19 1.46 11.25
CA LEU A 4 -2.10 0.31 11.09
C LEU A 4 -3.56 0.76 11.14
N ALA A 5 -3.89 1.71 12.02
CA ALA A 5 -5.25 2.27 12.07
C ALA A 5 -5.62 2.98 10.76
N ILE A 6 -4.66 3.67 10.13
CA ILE A 6 -4.85 4.25 8.79
C ILE A 6 -5.09 3.16 7.74
N VAL A 7 -4.34 2.06 7.77
CA VAL A 7 -4.54 0.92 6.85
C VAL A 7 -5.95 0.33 6.99
N GLU A 8 -6.42 0.08 8.22
CA GLU A 8 -7.78 -0.46 8.42
C GLU A 8 -8.84 0.48 7.87
N ARG A 9 -8.78 1.76 8.25
CA ARG A 9 -9.71 2.77 7.77
C ARG A 9 -9.73 2.84 6.24
N ASP A 10 -8.56 2.89 5.62
CA ASP A 10 -8.48 3.02 4.16
C ASP A 10 -8.99 1.75 3.44
N LEU A 11 -8.76 0.55 3.99
CA LEU A 11 -9.36 -0.67 3.46
C LEU A 11 -10.90 -0.67 3.59
N GLU A 12 -11.44 -0.16 4.69
CA GLU A 12 -12.89 0.00 4.88
C GLU A 12 -13.48 1.06 3.94
N ASP A 13 -12.84 2.22 3.84
CA ASP A 13 -13.29 3.35 3.03
C ASP A 13 -13.21 3.04 1.52
N SER A 14 -12.16 2.34 1.08
CA SER A 14 -12.02 1.88 -0.31
C SER A 14 -13.06 0.83 -0.72
N ALA A 15 -13.82 0.27 0.23
CA ALA A 15 -14.95 -0.62 -0.03
C ALA A 15 -16.30 0.10 -0.10
N GLN A 16 -16.35 1.40 0.22
CA GLN A 16 -17.58 2.17 0.20
C GLN A 16 -18.00 2.54 -1.23
N SER A 17 -19.25 3.00 -1.37
CA SER A 17 -19.82 3.44 -2.65
C SER A 17 -19.25 4.80 -3.11
N LEU A 18 -17.97 4.83 -3.45
CA LEU A 18 -17.24 5.95 -4.04
C LEU A 18 -16.97 5.68 -5.53
N SER A 19 -16.42 6.67 -6.24
CA SER A 19 -15.91 6.44 -7.60
C SER A 19 -14.74 5.46 -7.57
N ALA A 20 -14.53 4.74 -8.69
CA ALA A 20 -13.41 3.83 -8.83
C ALA A 20 -12.06 4.53 -8.59
N ASP A 21 -11.90 5.77 -9.05
CA ASP A 21 -10.71 6.59 -8.80
C ASP A 21 -10.44 6.77 -7.29
N TRP A 22 -11.47 7.09 -6.51
CA TRP A 22 -11.34 7.27 -5.06
C TRP A 22 -11.08 5.95 -4.34
N GLN A 23 -11.83 4.90 -4.68
CA GLN A 23 -11.60 3.57 -4.11
C GLN A 23 -10.16 3.11 -4.34
N PHE A 24 -9.65 3.28 -5.56
CA PHE A 24 -8.29 2.92 -5.93
C PHE A 24 -7.26 3.78 -5.21
N GLY A 25 -7.44 5.10 -5.15
CA GLY A 25 -6.51 6.00 -4.46
C GLY A 25 -6.42 5.73 -2.96
N ILE A 26 -7.54 5.41 -2.32
CA ILE A 26 -7.60 5.05 -0.90
C ILE A 26 -6.92 3.69 -0.68
N ALA A 27 -7.23 2.67 -1.49
CA ALA A 27 -6.57 1.36 -1.41
C ALA A 27 -5.05 1.47 -1.61
N TYR A 28 -4.59 2.27 -2.58
CA TYR A 28 -3.17 2.56 -2.78
C TYR A 28 -2.53 3.21 -1.54
N ASN A 29 -3.24 4.12 -0.85
CA ASN A 29 -2.70 4.74 0.37
C ASN A 29 -2.51 3.70 1.49
N ALA A 30 -3.43 2.76 1.65
CA ALA A 30 -3.26 1.62 2.56
C ALA A 30 -2.00 0.80 2.20
N ALA A 31 -1.80 0.47 0.92
CA ALA A 31 -0.59 -0.22 0.44
C ALA A 31 0.69 0.53 0.83
N LEU A 32 0.71 1.84 0.59
CA LEU A 32 1.84 2.70 0.92
C LEU A 32 2.13 2.72 2.43
N LYS A 33 1.09 2.71 3.28
CA LYS A 33 1.28 2.64 4.74
C LYS A 33 1.80 1.29 5.20
N LEU A 34 1.39 0.19 4.58
CA LEU A 34 1.95 -1.14 4.86
C LEU A 34 3.45 -1.18 4.55
N CYS A 35 3.87 -0.70 3.38
CA CYS A 35 5.27 -0.58 3.02
C CYS A 35 6.06 0.34 3.98
N ALA A 36 5.44 1.43 4.44
CA ALA A 36 6.04 2.31 5.45
C ALA A 36 6.22 1.62 6.80
N ILE A 37 5.24 0.81 7.23
CA ILE A 37 5.34 0.00 8.46
C ILE A 37 6.53 -0.97 8.37
N LEU A 38 6.69 -1.67 7.24
CA LEU A 38 7.83 -2.58 7.01
C LEU A 38 9.16 -1.84 7.17
N LEU A 39 9.31 -0.67 6.53
CA LEU A 39 10.49 0.17 6.65
C LEU A 39 10.77 0.60 8.10
N TYR A 40 9.76 1.12 8.78
CA TYR A 40 9.91 1.61 10.16
C TYR A 40 10.25 0.49 11.13
N ALA A 41 9.61 -0.68 10.99
CA ALA A 41 9.94 -1.87 11.78
C ALA A 41 11.38 -2.34 11.53
N SER A 42 11.84 -2.24 10.27
CA SER A 42 13.24 -2.52 9.91
C SER A 42 14.24 -1.43 10.37
N GLY A 43 13.80 -0.39 11.07
CA GLY A 43 14.64 0.68 11.61
C GLY A 43 14.98 1.81 10.63
N PHE A 44 14.33 1.84 9.46
CA PHE A 44 14.56 2.84 8.42
C PHE A 44 13.43 3.87 8.36
N ARG A 45 13.70 5.04 7.78
CA ARG A 45 12.69 6.05 7.46
C ARG A 45 12.74 6.39 5.97
N PRO A 46 11.60 6.54 5.29
CA PRO A 46 11.61 6.99 3.91
C PRO A 46 12.23 8.38 3.81
N GLU A 47 13.22 8.52 2.94
CA GLU A 47 13.84 9.82 2.64
C GLU A 47 12.86 10.70 1.84
N LYS A 48 12.93 12.03 2.02
CA LYS A 48 11.96 12.99 1.46
C LYS A 48 11.88 12.97 -0.07
N ASN A 49 12.99 12.68 -0.76
CA ASN A 49 13.01 12.55 -2.22
C ASN A 49 12.54 11.17 -2.64
N LEU A 50 11.63 11.10 -3.62
CA LEU A 50 11.06 9.84 -4.14
C LEU A 50 10.46 8.95 -3.03
N ALA A 51 9.84 9.58 -2.02
CA ALA A 51 9.38 8.89 -0.82
C ALA A 51 8.46 7.71 -1.13
N HIS A 52 7.53 7.83 -2.08
CA HIS A 52 6.64 6.72 -2.45
C HIS A 52 7.42 5.58 -3.09
N TYR A 53 8.15 5.85 -4.18
CA TYR A 53 8.96 4.84 -4.87
C TYR A 53 9.87 4.07 -3.91
N ARG A 54 10.62 4.78 -3.07
CA ARG A 54 11.52 4.15 -2.08
C ARG A 54 10.77 3.37 -1.00
N THR A 55 9.57 3.80 -0.65
CA THR A 55 8.73 3.07 0.30
C THR A 55 8.27 1.76 -0.32
N LEU A 56 7.82 1.76 -1.57
CA LEU A 56 7.37 0.57 -2.29
C LEU A 56 8.51 -0.44 -2.49
N GLN A 57 9.69 0.05 -2.90
CA GLN A 57 10.88 -0.78 -3.12
C GLN A 57 11.43 -1.43 -1.84
N ALA A 58 10.94 -1.04 -0.66
CA ALA A 58 11.28 -1.74 0.58
C ALA A 58 10.61 -3.12 0.69
N LEU A 59 9.50 -3.32 -0.03
CA LEU A 59 8.72 -4.55 0.01
C LEU A 59 9.57 -5.79 -0.32
N PRO A 60 10.25 -5.88 -1.48
CA PRO A 60 11.08 -7.03 -1.82
C PRO A 60 12.34 -7.15 -0.95
N LEU A 61 12.85 -6.03 -0.43
CA LEU A 61 14.00 -6.03 0.47
C LEU A 61 13.70 -6.65 1.84
N ILE A 62 12.43 -6.58 2.28
CA ILE A 62 12.03 -6.96 3.64
C ILE A 62 11.24 -8.27 3.66
N LEU A 63 10.28 -8.43 2.74
CA LEU A 63 9.43 -9.63 2.66
C LEU A 63 10.03 -10.73 1.77
N GLY A 64 10.94 -10.38 0.86
CA GLY A 64 11.66 -11.33 0.01
C GLY A 64 11.67 -10.91 -1.47
N PRO A 65 12.70 -11.29 -2.24
CA PRO A 65 12.85 -10.89 -3.65
C PRO A 65 11.71 -11.35 -4.55
N GLU A 66 10.95 -12.37 -4.16
CA GLU A 66 9.73 -12.81 -4.83
C GLU A 66 8.63 -11.73 -4.89
N ARG A 67 8.77 -10.64 -4.13
CA ARG A 67 7.84 -9.49 -4.09
C ARG A 67 8.28 -8.33 -5.01
N GLU A 68 9.22 -8.56 -5.92
CA GLU A 68 9.66 -7.54 -6.89
C GLU A 68 8.50 -7.09 -7.79
N ASP A 69 7.76 -8.06 -8.35
CA ASP A 69 6.56 -7.79 -9.17
C ASP A 69 5.48 -7.01 -8.39
N ASP A 70 5.33 -7.28 -7.09
CA ASP A 70 4.41 -6.57 -6.20
C ASP A 70 4.80 -5.08 -6.04
N ALA A 71 6.10 -4.79 -5.93
CA ALA A 71 6.60 -3.42 -5.84
C ALA A 71 6.43 -2.66 -7.16
N ASP A 72 6.69 -3.31 -8.29
CA ASP A 72 6.51 -2.74 -9.62
C ASP A 72 5.03 -2.48 -9.92
N TYR A 73 4.15 -3.41 -9.54
CA TYR A 73 2.71 -3.24 -9.61
C TYR A 73 2.25 -2.01 -8.81
N LEU A 74 2.73 -1.84 -7.57
CA LEU A 74 2.38 -0.67 -6.76
C LEU A 74 2.93 0.64 -7.33
N ASP A 75 4.11 0.65 -7.98
CA ASP A 75 4.62 1.86 -8.63
C ASP A 75 3.80 2.23 -9.88
N ALA A 76 3.32 1.24 -10.64
CA ALA A 76 2.36 1.47 -11.72
C ALA A 76 1.04 2.05 -11.18
N CYS A 77 0.54 1.52 -10.07
CA CYS A 77 -0.64 2.04 -9.38
C CYS A 77 -0.43 3.50 -8.91
N ARG A 78 0.76 3.85 -8.43
CA ARG A 78 1.10 5.23 -8.06
C ARG A 78 0.96 6.19 -9.24
N ALA A 79 1.50 5.83 -10.39
CA ALA A 79 1.40 6.66 -11.59
C ALA A 79 -0.07 6.84 -12.00
N LYS A 80 -0.85 5.76 -11.98
CA LYS A 80 -2.27 5.80 -12.32
C LYS A 80 -3.10 6.65 -11.35
N ARG A 81 -2.83 6.55 -10.05
CA ARG A 81 -3.47 7.38 -9.02
C ARG A 81 -3.23 8.87 -9.27
N ASN A 82 -1.99 9.25 -9.61
CA ASN A 82 -1.66 10.64 -9.88
C ASN A 82 -2.46 11.18 -11.06
N THR A 83 -2.61 10.41 -12.13
CA THR A 83 -3.45 10.79 -13.27
C THR A 83 -4.92 10.90 -12.90
N ALA A 84 -5.46 9.95 -12.13
CA ALA A 84 -6.85 9.98 -11.66
C ALA A 84 -7.16 11.19 -10.76
N GLU A 85 -6.19 11.61 -9.95
CA GLU A 85 -6.34 12.69 -8.97
C GLU A 85 -6.16 14.09 -9.59
N TYR A 86 -5.24 14.24 -10.55
CA TYR A 86 -4.84 15.56 -11.05
C TYR A 86 -5.13 15.80 -12.53
N ASP A 87 -5.10 14.77 -13.37
CA ASP A 87 -5.09 14.95 -14.83
C ASP A 87 -6.46 14.64 -15.48
N ALA A 88 -7.11 13.54 -15.07
CA ALA A 88 -8.37 13.10 -15.66
C ALA A 88 -9.17 12.17 -14.74
N ALA A 89 -10.46 12.48 -14.58
CA ALA A 89 -11.41 11.62 -13.89
C ALA A 89 -11.87 10.43 -14.75
N GLY A 90 -12.20 9.31 -14.11
CA GLY A 90 -12.68 8.08 -14.76
C GLY A 90 -11.58 7.28 -15.44
N THR A 91 -10.34 7.41 -14.99
CA THR A 91 -9.19 6.70 -15.57
C THR A 91 -8.97 5.32 -14.95
N VAL A 92 -9.58 5.07 -13.78
CA VAL A 92 -9.58 3.77 -13.13
C VAL A 92 -10.93 3.07 -13.33
N SER A 93 -10.89 1.80 -13.70
CA SER A 93 -12.08 0.96 -13.77
C SER A 93 -12.47 0.40 -12.40
N GLN A 94 -13.73 0.03 -12.24
CA GLN A 94 -14.21 -0.60 -11.00
C GLN A 94 -13.46 -1.90 -10.69
N THR A 95 -13.09 -2.67 -11.72
CA THR A 95 -12.33 -3.92 -11.59
C THR A 95 -10.96 -3.65 -10.99
N GLU A 96 -10.23 -2.65 -11.49
CA GLU A 96 -8.89 -2.31 -10.99
C GLU A 96 -8.91 -1.84 -9.52
N ALA A 97 -9.94 -1.09 -9.13
CA ALA A 97 -10.11 -0.69 -7.73
C ALA A 97 -10.33 -1.91 -6.81
N VAL A 98 -11.10 -2.90 -7.26
CA VAL A 98 -11.35 -4.14 -6.52
C VAL A 98 -10.10 -5.02 -6.46
N GLU A 99 -9.38 -5.16 -7.58
CA GLU A 99 -8.13 -5.92 -7.67
C GLU A 99 -7.06 -5.34 -6.75
N LEU A 100 -6.84 -4.02 -6.80
CA LEU A 100 -5.88 -3.37 -5.91
C LEU A 100 -6.28 -3.56 -4.44
N ARG A 101 -7.57 -3.40 -4.09
CA ARG A 101 -8.01 -3.59 -2.71
C ARG A 101 -7.77 -5.03 -2.24
N ALA A 102 -8.07 -6.03 -3.07
CA ALA A 102 -7.83 -7.44 -2.74
C ALA A 102 -6.33 -7.70 -2.52
N PHE A 103 -5.48 -7.21 -3.43
CA PHE A 103 -4.03 -7.26 -3.29
C PHE A 103 -3.55 -6.66 -1.96
N VAL A 104 -4.09 -5.50 -1.57
CA VAL A 104 -3.70 -4.83 -0.32
C VAL A 104 -4.17 -5.60 0.92
N GLN A 105 -5.29 -6.30 0.85
CA GLN A 105 -5.74 -7.18 1.94
C GLN A 105 -4.77 -8.35 2.16
N ASP A 106 -4.26 -8.95 1.08
CA ASP A 106 -3.27 -10.02 1.14
C ASP A 106 -1.93 -9.48 1.70
N LEU A 107 -1.45 -8.35 1.15
CA LEU A 107 -0.24 -7.69 1.62
C LEU A 107 -0.32 -7.31 3.10
N ARG A 108 -1.50 -6.91 3.58
CA ARG A 108 -1.73 -6.65 5.02
C ARG A 108 -1.52 -7.91 5.83
N SER A 109 -2.08 -9.05 5.42
CA SER A 109 -1.89 -10.32 6.11
C SER A 109 -0.41 -10.68 6.19
N ASP A 110 0.30 -10.59 5.08
CA ASP A 110 1.73 -10.89 5.00
C ASP A 110 2.58 -9.97 5.88
N THR A 111 2.25 -8.67 5.89
CA THR A 111 2.91 -7.68 6.75
C THR A 111 2.70 -7.98 8.22
N LEU A 112 1.48 -8.32 8.63
CA LEU A 112 1.17 -8.67 10.03
C LEU A 112 1.87 -9.96 10.46
N ASP A 113 1.92 -10.98 9.59
CA ASP A 113 2.62 -12.23 9.86
C ASP A 113 4.13 -12.06 9.92
N TRP A 114 4.69 -11.17 9.11
CA TRP A 114 6.10 -10.78 9.23
C TRP A 114 6.37 -10.04 10.54
N LEU A 115 5.53 -9.07 10.93
CA LEU A 115 5.65 -8.33 12.19
C LEU A 115 5.62 -9.28 13.39
N ARG A 116 4.64 -10.19 13.46
CA ARG A 116 4.56 -11.18 14.56
C ARG A 116 5.82 -12.03 14.71
N ARG A 117 6.48 -12.35 13.59
CA ARG A 117 7.70 -13.19 13.57
C ARG A 117 8.98 -12.40 13.88
N LYS A 118 9.08 -11.14 13.46
CA LYS A 118 10.33 -10.36 13.49
C LYS A 118 10.32 -9.21 14.50
N HIS A 119 9.16 -8.63 14.76
CA HIS A 119 8.93 -7.47 15.61
C HIS A 119 7.64 -7.65 16.44
N PRO A 120 7.55 -8.69 17.30
CA PRO A 120 6.33 -9.00 18.05
C PRO A 120 5.85 -7.85 18.94
N GLU A 121 6.73 -6.95 19.35
CA GLU A 121 6.42 -5.73 20.09
C GLU A 121 5.66 -4.67 19.28
N LEU A 122 5.68 -4.77 17.94
CA LEU A 122 4.99 -3.88 17.02
C LEU A 122 3.72 -4.51 16.41
N ALA A 123 3.53 -5.82 16.60
CA ALA A 123 2.35 -6.53 16.14
C ALA A 123 1.11 -6.13 16.98
N PRO A 124 -0.08 -6.04 16.36
CA PRO A 124 -1.33 -5.79 17.07
C PRO A 124 -1.80 -6.98 17.90
#